data_AF-A0A6A6ETD0-F1
#
_entry.id   AF-A0A6A6ETD0-F1
#
_cell.length_a   1.000
_cell.length_b   1.000
_cell.length_c   1.000
_cell.angle_alpha   90.00
_cell.angle_beta   90.00
_cell.angle_gamma   90.00
#
_symmetry.space_group_name_H-M   'P 1'
#
loop_
_entity.id
_entity.type
_entity.pdbx_description
1 polymer ?
#
loop_
_entity_poly.entity_id
_entity_poly.type
_entity_poly.pdbx_seq_one_letter_code
_entity_poly.pdbx_strand_id
1 'polypeptide(L)' 'YRVHSDRYWIKWNGENVLWLPQEYRPICSMVRRQTVAIGRASGRVLLIRF' A
#
# COMPACT_ATOMS: atom_id res chain seq x y z
N TYR A 1 1.30 0.17 -19.82
CA TYR A 1 0.48 -0.41 -18.73
C TYR A 1 0.32 0.63 -17.63
N ARG A 2 -0.88 1.18 -17.40
CA ARG A 2 -1.13 2.06 -16.25
C ARG A 2 -1.99 1.30 -15.27
N VAL A 3 -1.37 0.76 -14.24
CA VAL A 3 -2.08 0.23 -13.08
C VAL A 3 -2.65 1.45 -12.36
N HIS A 4 -3.88 1.82 -12.70
CA HIS A 4 -4.69 2.71 -11.87
C HIS A 4 -5.20 1.87 -10.69
N SER A 5 -4.27 1.44 -9.82
CA SER A 5 -4.64 0.83 -8.54
C SER A 5 -5.25 1.94 -7.71
N ASP A 6 -6.53 1.79 -7.43
CA ASP A 6 -7.28 2.57 -6.46
C ASP A 6 -6.48 2.61 -5.14
N ARG A 7 -5.67 3.66 -4.94
CA ARG A 7 -4.67 3.82 -3.84
C ARG A 7 -5.31 3.92 -2.44
N TYR A 8 -6.61 3.66 -2.36
CA TYR A 8 -7.41 3.67 -1.15
C TYR A 8 -7.27 2.37 -0.39
N TRP A 9 -7.02 1.27 -1.11
CA TRP A 9 -6.93 -0.07 -0.52
C TRP A 9 -5.57 -0.70 -0.75
N ILE A 10 -5.00 -1.21 0.34
CA ILE A 10 -3.92 -2.18 0.25
C ILE A 10 -4.56 -3.52 -0.05
N LYS A 11 -4.16 -4.11 -1.18
CA LYS A 11 -4.61 -5.43 -1.59
C LYS A 11 -3.58 -6.47 -1.21
N TRP A 12 -4.01 -7.52 -0.54
CA TRP A 12 -3.22 -8.71 -0.26
C TRP A 12 -3.90 -9.91 -0.89
N ASN A 13 -3.17 -10.66 -1.72
CA ASN A 13 -3.71 -11.84 -2.41
C ASN A 13 -5.01 -11.57 -3.19
N GLY A 14 -5.19 -10.34 -3.70
CA GLY A 14 -6.40 -9.91 -4.40
C GLY A 14 -7.49 -9.31 -3.51
N GLU A 15 -7.40 -9.43 -2.19
CA GLU A 15 -8.37 -8.92 -1.22
C GLU A 15 -7.96 -7.60 -0.60
N ASN A 16 -8.92 -6.73 -0.33
CA ASN A 16 -8.71 -5.44 0.34
C ASN A 16 -8.49 -5.67 1.85
N VAL A 17 -7.27 -5.44 2.36
CA VAL A 17 -6.92 -5.68 3.77
C VAL A 17 -6.80 -4.42 4.61
N LEU A 18 -6.48 -3.27 4.01
CA LEU A 18 -6.34 -2.02 4.76
C LEU A 18 -6.82 -0.84 3.93
N TRP A 19 -7.73 -0.05 4.51
CA TRP A 19 -8.15 1.23 3.95
C TRP A 19 -7.24 2.35 4.44
N LEU A 20 -6.83 3.23 3.52
CA LEU A 20 -6.00 4.39 3.83
C LEU A 20 -6.76 5.70 3.56
N PRO A 21 -6.81 6.63 4.53
CA PRO A 21 -7.31 7.97 4.30
C PRO A 21 -6.47 8.70 3.25
N GLN A 22 -7.06 9.70 2.61
CA GLN A 22 -6.43 10.43 1.50
C GLN A 22 -5.08 11.05 1.87
N GLU A 23 -4.93 11.53 3.10
CA GLU A 23 -3.73 12.15 3.64
C GLU A 23 -2.55 11.16 3.76
N TYR A 24 -2.85 9.88 3.91
CA TYR A 24 -1.88 8.79 4.10
C TYR A 24 -1.63 7.97 2.84
N ARG A 25 -2.15 8.39 1.68
CA ARG A 25 -2.00 7.63 0.43
C ARG A 25 -0.52 7.38 0.09
N PRO A 26 -0.11 6.13 -0.15
CA PRO A 26 1.20 5.80 -0.68
C PRO A 26 1.35 6.26 -2.12
N ILE A 27 2.59 6.53 -2.49
CA ILE A 27 3.00 6.64 -3.89
C ILE A 27 3.26 5.24 -4.47
N CYS A 28 3.81 4.36 -3.65
CA CYS A 28 4.00 2.96 -3.99
C CYS A 28 3.66 2.06 -2.81
N SER A 29 3.16 0.86 -3.09
CA SER A 29 2.99 -0.18 -2.10
C SER A 29 3.50 -1.50 -2.66
N MET A 30 4.00 -2.36 -1.78
CA MET A 30 4.45 -3.70 -2.10
C MET A 30 3.99 -4.64 -1.00
N VAL A 31 3.44 -5.78 -1.40
CA VAL A 31 3.10 -6.86 -0.48
C VAL A 31 4.02 -8.03 -0.76
N ARG A 32 4.70 -8.55 0.25
CA ARG A 32 5.54 -9.74 0.14
C ARG A 32 5.36 -10.63 1.36
N ARG A 33 4.97 -11.89 1.12
CA ARG A 33 4.70 -12.89 2.16
C ARG A 33 3.68 -12.40 3.17
N GLN A 34 4.14 -11.93 4.33
CA GLN A 34 3.34 -11.45 5.45
C GLN A 34 3.53 -9.95 5.73
N THR A 35 4.18 -9.24 4.81
CA THR A 35 4.67 -7.88 5.05
C THR A 35 4.20 -6.96 3.95
N VAL A 36 3.59 -5.84 4.36
CA VAL A 36 3.19 -4.75 3.50
C VAL A 36 4.18 -3.61 3.69
N ALA A 37 4.79 -3.17 2.59
CA ALA A 37 5.60 -1.97 2.52
C ALA A 37 4.84 -0.86 1.79
N ILE A 38 4.83 0.34 2.36
CA ILE A 38 4.06 1.49 1.89
C ILE A 38 5.06 2.65 1.78
N GLY A 39 5.40 3.05 0.56
CA GLY A 39 6.31 4.16 0.29
C GLY A 39 5.57 5.47 0.04
N ARG A 40 6.04 6.54 0.67
CA ARG A 40 5.58 7.93 0.47
C ARG A 40 6.57 8.73 -0.38
N ALA A 41 6.10 9.84 -0.98
CA ALA A 41 6.94 10.81 -1.69
C ALA A 41 8.10 11.33 -0.84
N SER A 42 7.87 11.44 0.47
CA SER A 42 8.86 11.92 1.43
C SER A 42 10.01 10.94 1.69
N GLY A 43 10.04 9.79 1.02
CA GLY A 43 11.02 8.72 1.27
C GLY A 43 10.74 7.88 2.51
N ARG A 44 9.67 8.19 3.27
CA ARG A 44 9.24 7.38 4.41
C ARG A 44 8.58 6.08 3.92
N VAL A 45 8.97 4.97 4.52
CA VAL A 45 8.39 3.65 4.25
C VAL A 45 7.72 3.14 5.52
N LEU A 46 6.44 2.83 5.45
CA LEU A 46 5.71 2.15 6.50
C LEU A 46 5.72 0.65 6.22
N LEU A 47 6.22 -0.14 7.18
CA LEU A 47 6.23 -1.59 7.11
C LEU A 47 5.21 -2.15 8.11
N ILE A 48 4.26 -2.94 7.62
CA ILE A 48 3.27 -3.63 8.44
C ILE A 48 3.51 -5.12 8.27
N ARG A 49 3.76 -5.84 9.36
CA ARG A 49 3.82 -7.30 9.38
C ARG A 49 2.59 -7.82 10.10
N PHE A 50 1.89 -8.75 9.48
CA PHE A 50 0.83 -9.54 10.10
C PHE A 50 1.40 -10.77 10.78
#